data_AF-A0A9W8PE92-F1
#
_entry.id   AF-A0A9W8PE92-F1
#
_cell.length_a   1.000
_cell.length_b   1.000
_cell.length_c   1.000
_cell.angle_alpha   90.00
_cell.angle_beta   90.00
_cell.angle_gamma   90.00
#
_symmetry.space_group_name_H-M   'P 1'
#
loop_
_entity.id
_entity.type
_entity.pdbx_description
1 polymer ?
#
loop_
_entity_poly.entity_id
_entity_poly.type
_entity_poly.pdbx_seq_one_letter_code
_entity_poly.pdbx_strand_id
1 'polypeptide(L)'
;MARDYFVSDQTWSNILAHGDFDYIVVGSGFTALAFIQKTLELDPCAKILCLERGGFWLPSHFQNLPIPFKMVLGGSSETFPWTLSRKTFETEELKFLHGSCPFFGGRSTFWSAWSPQPTPDLMRDFPESMIKTAEEDSFWEEAKKLMNVTTAKQIQDGIFGSLQTAIDNILAHSVKNIPYCRHC
;
A
#
# COMPACT_ATOMS: atom_id res chain seq x y z
N MET A 1 27.71 15.60 -19.45
CA MET A 1 26.46 14.82 -19.35
C MET A 1 26.47 14.17 -17.99
N ALA A 2 25.57 14.57 -17.10
CA ALA A 2 25.29 13.75 -15.92
C ALA A 2 24.78 12.41 -16.46
N ARG A 3 25.48 11.32 -16.17
CA ARG A 3 24.94 10.00 -16.45
C ARG A 3 23.78 9.84 -15.47
N ASP A 4 22.56 9.70 -15.96
CA ASP A 4 21.34 9.54 -15.15
C ASP A 4 21.35 8.17 -14.44
N TYR A 5 22.32 7.94 -13.56
CA TYR A 5 22.38 6.74 -12.75
C TYR A 5 21.47 6.88 -11.53
N PHE A 6 20.74 5.82 -11.24
CA PHE A 6 19.87 5.67 -10.06
C PHE A 6 20.63 5.81 -8.73
N VAL A 7 21.97 5.72 -8.74
CA VAL A 7 22.84 5.74 -7.57
C VAL A 7 24.18 6.44 -7.90
N SER A 8 24.93 6.87 -6.89
CA SER A 8 26.29 7.41 -7.09
C SER A 8 27.25 6.34 -7.62
N ASP A 9 28.34 6.77 -8.28
CA ASP A 9 29.39 5.84 -8.77
C ASP A 9 29.97 4.97 -7.65
N GLN A 10 30.07 5.51 -6.42
CA GLN A 10 30.52 4.77 -5.25
C GLN A 10 29.52 3.67 -4.88
N THR A 11 28.22 4.00 -4.80
CA THR A 11 27.18 3.00 -4.51
C THR A 11 27.13 1.94 -5.59
N TRP A 12 27.25 2.33 -6.86
CA TRP A 12 27.33 1.39 -7.97
C TRP A 12 28.52 0.44 -7.85
N SER A 13 29.70 0.99 -7.54
CA SER A 13 30.91 0.19 -7.32
C SER A 13 30.75 -0.78 -6.14
N ASN A 14 30.08 -0.35 -5.06
CA ASN A 14 29.79 -1.21 -3.91
C ASN A 14 28.83 -2.35 -4.27
N ILE A 15 27.80 -2.08 -5.08
CA ILE A 15 26.87 -3.11 -5.57
C ILE A 15 27.63 -4.14 -6.40
N LEU A 16 28.49 -3.70 -7.33
CA LEU A 16 29.32 -4.60 -8.14
C LEU A 16 30.33 -5.39 -7.29
N ALA A 17 30.91 -4.77 -6.25
CA ALA A 17 31.88 -5.40 -5.36
C ALA A 17 31.24 -6.41 -4.40
N HIS A 18 29.94 -6.28 -4.09
CA HIS A 18 29.20 -7.25 -3.27
C HIS A 18 29.13 -8.64 -3.94
N GLY A 19 29.19 -8.68 -5.27
CA GLY A 19 29.10 -9.92 -6.05
C GLY A 19 27.66 -10.29 -6.39
N ASP A 20 27.38 -11.59 -6.46
CA ASP A 20 26.10 -12.09 -6.97
C ASP A 20 24.94 -11.87 -6.00
N PHE A 21 23.78 -11.55 -6.56
CA PHE A 21 22.49 -11.50 -5.87
C PHE A 21 21.59 -12.60 -6.41
N ASP A 22 20.84 -13.26 -5.52
CA ASP A 22 19.88 -14.30 -5.91
C ASP A 22 18.60 -13.65 -6.48
N TYR A 23 18.26 -12.46 -5.98
CA TYR A 23 17.09 -11.71 -6.42
C TYR A 23 17.40 -10.23 -6.59
N ILE A 24 16.81 -9.63 -7.63
CA ILE A 24 16.79 -8.18 -7.84
C ILE A 24 15.34 -7.71 -7.80
N VAL A 25 15.03 -6.83 -6.86
CA VAL A 25 13.70 -6.25 -6.67
C VAL A 25 13.73 -4.81 -7.14
N VAL A 26 12.85 -4.46 -8.08
CA VAL A 26 12.76 -3.10 -8.64
C VAL A 26 11.53 -2.41 -8.08
N GLY A 27 11.75 -1.41 -7.23
CA GLY A 27 10.76 -0.72 -6.43
C GLY A 27 10.64 -1.33 -5.03
N SER A 28 10.51 -0.46 -4.03
CA SER A 28 10.46 -0.83 -2.61
C SER A 28 9.05 -0.78 -2.01
N GLY A 29 8.03 -0.99 -2.86
CA GLY A 29 6.63 -0.92 -2.48
C GLY A 29 6.18 -2.07 -1.57
N PHE A 30 4.88 -2.10 -1.28
CA PHE A 30 4.25 -3.12 -0.43
C PHE A 30 4.47 -4.57 -0.92
N THR A 31 4.40 -4.78 -2.23
CA THR A 31 4.65 -6.10 -2.82
C THR A 31 6.11 -6.52 -2.70
N ALA A 32 7.05 -5.57 -2.76
CA ALA A 32 8.46 -5.81 -2.52
C ALA A 32 8.71 -6.23 -1.06
N LEU A 33 8.07 -5.55 -0.09
CA LEU A 33 8.12 -5.97 1.32
C LEU A 33 7.64 -7.42 1.49
N ALA A 34 6.49 -7.77 0.92
CA ALA A 34 5.95 -9.13 1.01
C ALA A 34 6.89 -10.17 0.38
N PHE A 35 7.43 -9.88 -0.80
CA PHE A 35 8.37 -10.76 -1.48
C PHE A 35 9.67 -10.94 -0.69
N ILE A 36 10.30 -9.84 -0.27
CA ILE A 36 11.58 -9.85 0.45
C ILE A 36 11.43 -10.59 1.77
N GLN A 37 10.40 -10.28 2.55
CA GLN A 37 10.17 -10.95 3.83
C GLN A 37 9.94 -12.46 3.63
N LYS A 38 9.07 -12.86 2.70
CA LYS A 38 8.80 -14.28 2.49
C LYS A 38 10.02 -15.03 1.96
N THR A 39 10.83 -14.38 1.12
CA THR A 39 12.08 -14.95 0.61
C THR A 39 13.06 -15.20 1.76
N LEU A 40 13.26 -14.22 2.64
CA LEU A 40 14.18 -14.35 3.79
C LEU A 40 13.66 -15.32 4.87
N GLU A 41 12.35 -15.50 4.98
CA GLU A 41 11.75 -16.55 5.83
C GLU A 41 12.06 -17.96 5.31
N LEU A 42 12.04 -18.15 3.98
CA LEU A 42 12.31 -19.43 3.33
C LEU A 42 13.81 -19.72 3.22
N ASP A 43 14.60 -18.69 2.95
CA ASP A 43 16.06 -18.73 2.85
C ASP A 43 16.69 -17.49 3.50
N PRO A 44 17.12 -17.60 4.76
CA PRO A 44 17.80 -16.51 5.47
C PRO A 44 19.14 -16.10 4.85
N CYS A 45 19.70 -16.90 3.94
CA CYS A 45 20.96 -16.62 3.25
C CYS A 45 20.76 -15.95 1.88
N ALA A 46 19.52 -15.77 1.42
CA ALA A 46 19.23 -15.14 0.14
C ALA A 46 19.77 -13.71 0.08
N LYS A 47 20.57 -13.42 -0.94
CA LYS A 47 21.14 -12.09 -1.22
C LYS A 47 20.21 -11.32 -2.14
N ILE A 48 19.56 -10.29 -1.60
CA ILE A 48 18.55 -9.52 -2.33
C ILE A 48 19.04 -8.09 -2.56
N LEU A 49 19.08 -7.67 -3.82
CA LEU A 49 19.29 -6.26 -4.20
C LEU A 49 17.94 -5.59 -4.43
N CYS A 50 17.55 -4.66 -3.56
CA CYS A 50 16.37 -3.83 -3.76
C CYS A 50 16.77 -2.46 -4.34
N LEU A 51 16.23 -2.11 -5.51
CA LEU A 51 16.48 -0.85 -6.20
C LEU A 51 15.25 0.05 -6.08
N GLU A 52 15.42 1.25 -5.53
CA GLU A 52 14.37 2.27 -5.46
C GLU A 52 14.87 3.55 -6.13
N ARG A 53 13.96 4.27 -6.80
CA ARG A 53 14.31 5.50 -7.53
C ARG A 53 14.68 6.64 -6.60
N GLY A 54 14.06 6.73 -5.43
CA GLY A 54 14.36 7.76 -4.45
C GLY A 54 14.71 7.23 -3.07
N GLY A 55 15.06 8.15 -2.19
CA GLY A 55 15.47 7.82 -0.83
C GLY A 55 14.31 7.65 0.14
N PHE A 56 14.68 7.58 1.42
CA PHE A 56 13.76 7.70 2.54
C PHE A 56 13.31 9.16 2.67
N TRP A 57 12.03 9.42 2.40
CA TRP A 57 11.50 10.78 2.43
C TRP A 57 10.67 11.07 3.67
N LEU A 58 9.75 10.17 4.04
CA LEU A 58 8.95 10.28 5.24
C LEU A 58 9.44 9.29 6.31
N PRO A 59 9.46 9.68 7.60
CA PRO A 59 9.86 8.77 8.67
C PRO A 59 8.76 7.75 9.04
N SER A 60 7.53 7.96 8.59
CA SER A 60 6.39 7.07 8.79
C SER A 60 5.32 7.34 7.72
N HIS A 61 4.20 6.60 7.80
CA HIS A 61 3.00 6.86 7.02
C HIS A 61 2.52 8.31 7.21
N PHE A 62 2.15 9.00 6.13
CA PHE A 62 1.81 10.43 6.20
C PHE A 62 0.66 10.76 7.19
N GLN A 63 -0.28 9.83 7.41
CA GLN A 63 -1.38 10.03 8.37
C GLN A 63 -0.88 10.09 9.83
N ASN A 64 0.30 9.53 10.11
CA ASN A 64 0.93 9.57 11.43
C ASN A 64 1.73 10.85 11.67
N LEU A 65 1.89 11.69 10.64
CA LEU A 65 2.74 12.89 10.71
C LEU A 65 1.92 14.14 11.06
N PRO A 66 2.56 15.15 11.69
CA PRO A 66 1.94 16.45 11.96
C PRO A 66 1.35 17.10 10.69
N ILE A 67 0.36 17.97 10.86
CA ILE A 67 -0.39 18.63 9.78
C ILE A 67 0.49 19.19 8.63
N PRO A 68 1.67 19.82 8.88
CA PRO A 68 2.54 20.29 7.80
C PRO A 68 2.93 19.21 6.78
N PHE A 69 3.01 17.94 7.20
CA PHE A 69 3.32 16.80 6.35
C PHE A 69 2.09 16.22 5.63
N LYS A 70 0.88 16.75 5.83
CA LYS A 70 -0.29 16.34 5.04
C LYS A 70 -0.33 17.04 3.68
N MET A 71 0.33 18.18 3.55
CA MET A 71 0.42 18.93 2.29
C MET A 71 1.33 18.30 1.23
N VAL A 72 2.09 17.27 1.59
CA VAL A 72 2.92 16.51 0.62
C VAL A 72 2.12 15.47 -0.17
N LEU A 73 0.83 15.26 0.13
CA LEU A 73 -0.03 14.40 -0.67
C LEU A 73 -0.40 15.05 -2.01
N GLY A 74 -0.09 14.37 -3.10
CA GLY A 74 -0.40 14.80 -4.46
C GLY A 74 0.60 15.82 -5.01
N GLY A 75 0.64 15.95 -6.34
CA GLY A 75 1.45 16.93 -7.06
C GLY A 75 2.95 16.72 -6.93
N SER A 76 3.55 17.16 -5.82
CA SER A 76 5.01 17.17 -5.58
C SER A 76 5.58 15.82 -5.14
N SER A 77 4.75 14.93 -4.58
CA SER A 77 5.13 13.56 -4.20
C SER A 77 5.01 12.53 -5.32
N GLU A 78 4.36 12.91 -6.42
CA GLU A 78 4.05 12.01 -7.51
C GLU A 78 4.87 12.38 -8.75
N THR A 79 5.28 11.35 -9.49
CA THR A 79 5.90 11.47 -10.80
C THR A 79 5.09 10.71 -11.82
N PHE A 80 4.93 11.29 -13.00
CA PHE A 80 4.14 10.70 -14.08
C PHE A 80 5.11 10.35 -15.23
N PRO A 81 5.75 9.16 -15.18
CA PRO A 81 6.63 8.72 -16.26
C PRO A 81 5.85 8.35 -17.54
N TRP A 82 4.53 8.54 -17.54
CA TRP A 82 3.62 8.39 -18.66
C TRP A 82 2.80 9.67 -18.85
N THR A 83 2.33 9.89 -20.07
CA THR A 83 1.29 10.86 -20.40
C THR A 83 -0.03 10.15 -20.68
N LEU A 84 -1.15 10.76 -20.30
CA LEU A 84 -2.47 10.20 -20.59
C LEU A 84 -2.88 10.50 -22.03
N SER A 85 -3.44 9.51 -22.72
CA SER A 85 -4.10 9.74 -24.01
C SER A 85 -5.38 10.57 -23.81
N ARG A 86 -5.83 11.29 -24.85
CA ARG A 86 -7.13 12.00 -24.81
C ARG A 86 -8.27 11.05 -24.42
N LYS A 87 -8.30 9.86 -25.02
CA LYS A 87 -9.31 8.83 -24.73
C LYS A 87 -9.33 8.46 -23.25
N THR A 88 -8.16 8.22 -22.64
CA THR A 88 -8.04 7.88 -21.22
C THR A 88 -8.53 9.03 -20.34
N PHE A 89 -8.13 10.26 -20.67
CA PHE A 89 -8.52 11.46 -19.91
C PHE A 89 -10.02 11.74 -19.97
N GLU A 90 -10.67 11.46 -21.11
CA GLU A 90 -12.11 11.67 -21.30
C GLU A 90 -12.98 10.53 -20.74
N THR A 91 -12.40 9.38 -20.40
CA THR A 91 -13.12 8.25 -19.78
C THR A 91 -13.36 8.54 -18.31
N GLU A 92 -14.62 8.72 -17.90
CA GLU A 92 -15.02 9.16 -16.55
C GLU A 92 -14.41 8.30 -15.44
N GLU A 93 -14.43 6.98 -15.62
CA GLU A 93 -13.93 6.00 -14.67
C GLU A 93 -12.41 6.06 -14.50
N LEU A 94 -11.69 6.62 -15.46
CA LEU A 94 -10.22 6.66 -15.51
C LEU A 94 -9.64 8.04 -15.19
N LYS A 95 -10.47 9.04 -14.84
CA LYS A 95 -10.00 10.40 -14.55
C LYS A 95 -9.07 10.50 -13.33
N PHE A 96 -9.10 9.51 -12.43
CA PHE A 96 -8.37 9.50 -11.17
C PHE A 96 -7.11 8.61 -11.19
N LEU A 97 -6.24 8.81 -12.20
CA LEU A 97 -4.94 8.16 -12.27
C LEU A 97 -3.91 8.93 -11.43
N HIS A 98 -3.44 8.30 -10.35
CA HIS A 98 -2.36 8.83 -9.53
C HIS A 98 -0.98 8.45 -10.08
N GLY A 99 0.00 9.35 -9.94
CA GLY A 99 1.38 9.14 -10.40
C GLY A 99 2.21 8.24 -9.47
N SER A 100 3.36 7.76 -9.93
CA SER A 100 4.27 6.95 -9.11
C SER A 100 4.87 7.78 -7.97
N CYS A 101 4.93 7.24 -6.75
CA CYS A 101 5.66 7.85 -5.62
C CYS A 101 7.08 7.28 -5.56
N PRO A 102 8.12 8.01 -6.04
CA PRO A 102 9.46 7.46 -6.23
C PRO A 102 10.29 7.55 -4.94
N PHE A 103 9.78 6.99 -3.84
CA PHE A 103 10.44 7.03 -2.53
C PHE A 103 10.40 5.65 -1.90
N PHE A 104 11.27 5.41 -0.92
CA PHE A 104 11.27 4.13 -0.20
C PHE A 104 9.89 3.84 0.41
N GLY A 105 9.36 2.64 0.18
CA GLY A 105 7.98 2.25 0.53
C GLY A 105 6.94 2.55 -0.56
N GLY A 106 7.27 3.38 -1.54
CA GLY A 106 6.38 3.76 -2.63
C GLY A 106 5.05 4.32 -2.10
N ARG A 107 3.93 3.88 -2.69
CA ARG A 107 2.60 4.37 -2.30
C ARG A 107 2.14 3.92 -0.90
N SER A 108 2.77 2.90 -0.31
CA SER A 108 2.35 2.40 1.00
C SER A 108 2.50 3.44 2.11
N THR A 109 3.33 4.47 1.92
CA THR A 109 3.52 5.60 2.85
C THR A 109 2.52 6.75 2.63
N PHE A 110 1.68 6.68 1.58
CA PHE A 110 0.75 7.74 1.13
C PHE A 110 -0.72 7.30 0.96
N TRP A 111 -1.06 6.02 1.12
CA TRP A 111 -2.42 5.52 0.90
C TRP A 111 -3.36 5.81 2.08
N SER A 112 -4.68 5.69 1.91
CA SER A 112 -5.65 5.99 2.98
C SER A 112 -5.64 5.00 4.15
N ALA A 113 -4.77 3.98 4.13
CA ALA A 113 -4.78 2.82 5.02
C ALA A 113 -6.08 1.99 4.98
N TRP A 114 -6.93 2.21 3.98
CA TRP A 114 -8.12 1.40 3.74
C TRP A 114 -7.77 0.16 2.91
N SER A 115 -7.86 -1.02 3.54
CA SER A 115 -7.44 -2.29 2.95
C SER A 115 -8.52 -3.38 3.13
N PRO A 116 -9.63 -3.31 2.39
CA PRO A 116 -10.67 -4.34 2.44
C PRO A 116 -10.16 -5.66 1.88
N GLN A 117 -10.69 -6.77 2.37
CA GLN A 117 -10.47 -8.09 1.76
C GLN A 117 -11.43 -8.25 0.57
N PRO A 118 -10.94 -8.67 -0.61
CA PRO A 118 -11.79 -8.91 -1.76
C PRO A 118 -12.65 -10.16 -1.53
N THR A 119 -13.87 -10.15 -2.09
CA THR A 119 -14.67 -11.38 -2.24
C THR A 119 -14.16 -12.18 -3.45
N PRO A 120 -14.43 -13.50 -3.53
CA PRO A 120 -14.07 -14.30 -4.71
C PRO A 120 -14.60 -13.72 -6.03
N ASP A 121 -15.79 -13.11 -6.03
CA ASP A 121 -16.37 -12.45 -7.22
C ASP A 121 -15.52 -11.28 -7.73
N LEU A 122 -14.84 -10.56 -6.83
CA LEU A 122 -13.91 -9.49 -7.19
C LEU A 122 -12.59 -10.03 -7.75
N MET A 123 -12.31 -11.33 -7.56
CA MET A 123 -11.13 -12.04 -8.05
C MET A 123 -11.43 -12.94 -9.27
N ARG A 124 -12.63 -12.85 -9.88
CA ARG A 124 -13.10 -13.77 -10.94
C ARG A 124 -12.16 -13.99 -12.14
N ASP A 125 -11.31 -13.02 -12.44
CA ASP A 125 -10.37 -13.06 -13.57
C ASP A 125 -8.92 -13.40 -13.12
N PHE A 126 -8.72 -13.74 -11.85
CA PHE A 126 -7.42 -14.11 -11.29
C PHE A 126 -7.14 -15.60 -11.53
N PRO A 127 -5.86 -16.03 -11.54
CA PRO A 127 -5.52 -17.44 -11.59
C PRO A 127 -6.17 -18.23 -10.45
N GLU A 128 -6.67 -19.44 -10.75
CA GLU A 128 -7.32 -20.31 -9.77
C GLU A 128 -6.42 -20.58 -8.55
N SER A 129 -5.10 -20.66 -8.75
CA SER A 129 -4.14 -20.79 -7.65
C SER A 129 -4.18 -19.61 -6.69
N MET A 130 -4.31 -18.37 -7.18
CA MET A 130 -4.41 -17.18 -6.33
C MET A 130 -5.74 -17.13 -5.58
N ILE A 131 -6.83 -17.55 -6.23
CA ILE A 131 -8.16 -17.63 -5.60
C ILE A 131 -8.10 -18.64 -4.45
N LYS A 132 -7.58 -19.85 -4.70
CA LYS A 132 -7.39 -20.87 -3.66
C LYS A 132 -6.52 -20.40 -2.51
N THR A 133 -5.40 -19.71 -2.78
CA THR A 133 -4.57 -19.13 -1.73
C THR A 133 -5.33 -18.08 -0.91
N ALA A 134 -6.18 -17.27 -1.54
CA ALA A 134 -7.01 -16.28 -0.83
C ALA A 134 -8.17 -16.92 -0.05
N GLU A 135 -8.56 -18.16 -0.34
CA GLU A 135 -9.53 -18.93 0.44
C GLU A 135 -8.91 -19.56 1.70
N GLU A 136 -7.58 -19.61 1.81
CA GLU A 136 -6.91 -20.09 3.01
C GLU A 136 -6.95 -19.03 4.12
N ASP A 137 -7.58 -19.34 5.25
CA ASP A 137 -7.68 -18.43 6.40
C ASP A 137 -6.31 -17.90 6.86
N SER A 138 -5.27 -18.75 6.81
CA SER A 138 -3.90 -18.39 7.19
C SER A 138 -3.30 -17.29 6.33
N PHE A 139 -3.64 -17.24 5.04
CA PHE A 139 -3.08 -16.24 4.13
C PHE A 139 -3.42 -14.82 4.59
N TRP A 140 -4.67 -14.59 4.97
CA TRP A 140 -5.12 -13.28 5.42
C TRP A 140 -4.59 -12.88 6.79
N GLU A 141 -4.43 -13.85 7.70
CA GLU A 141 -3.81 -13.59 9.00
C GLU A 141 -2.33 -13.25 8.87
N GLU A 142 -1.59 -13.96 8.00
CA GLU A 142 -0.21 -13.65 7.66
C GLU A 142 -0.09 -12.27 7.01
N ALA A 143 -0.97 -11.93 6.06
CA ALA A 143 -0.97 -10.62 5.40
C ALA A 143 -1.24 -9.48 6.40
N LYS A 144 -2.23 -9.63 7.29
CA LYS A 144 -2.51 -8.65 8.36
C LYS A 144 -1.31 -8.46 9.28
N LYS A 145 -0.63 -9.57 9.65
CA LYS A 145 0.56 -9.54 10.49
C LYS A 145 1.74 -8.85 9.80
N LEU A 146 2.04 -9.22 8.55
CA LEU A 146 3.07 -8.58 7.73
C LEU A 146 2.87 -7.06 7.67
N MET A 147 1.61 -6.64 7.53
CA MET A 147 1.23 -5.25 7.39
C MET A 147 1.00 -4.52 8.70
N ASN A 148 1.17 -5.21 9.82
CA ASN A 148 0.95 -4.68 11.15
C ASN A 148 -0.43 -3.99 11.29
N VAL A 149 -1.46 -4.64 10.74
CA VAL A 149 -2.83 -4.09 10.72
C VAL A 149 -3.36 -4.01 12.15
N THR A 150 -3.61 -2.79 12.61
CA THR A 150 -4.34 -2.54 13.87
C THR A 150 -5.80 -2.29 13.55
N THR A 151 -6.68 -3.16 14.04
CA THR A 151 -8.13 -2.95 13.88
C THR A 151 -8.60 -1.81 14.78
N ALA A 152 -9.65 -1.08 14.37
CA ALA A 152 -10.22 -0.01 15.18
C ALA A 152 -10.61 -0.46 16.61
N LYS A 153 -11.06 -1.72 16.77
CA LYS A 153 -11.38 -2.33 18.07
C LYS A 153 -10.17 -2.48 19.01
N GLN A 154 -8.97 -2.62 18.46
CA GLN A 154 -7.73 -2.73 19.24
C GLN A 154 -7.20 -1.37 19.67
N ILE A 155 -7.63 -0.29 19.01
CA ILE A 155 -7.34 1.08 19.44
C ILE A 155 -8.30 1.38 20.60
N GLN A 156 -7.74 1.64 21.78
CA GLN A 156 -8.50 1.93 23.01
C GLN A 156 -8.16 3.33 23.51
N ASP A 157 -8.58 4.34 22.75
CA ASP A 157 -8.49 5.74 23.18
C ASP A 157 -9.89 6.33 23.39
N GLY A 158 -9.97 7.64 23.65
CA GLY A 158 -11.27 8.30 23.88
C GLY A 158 -12.18 8.36 22.65
N ILE A 159 -11.64 8.15 21.45
CA ILE A 159 -12.34 8.22 20.15
C ILE A 159 -12.66 6.81 19.65
N PHE A 160 -11.63 5.97 19.51
CA PHE A 160 -11.74 4.57 19.14
C PHE A 160 -11.91 3.76 20.43
N GLY A 161 -13.14 3.30 20.67
CA GLY A 161 -13.54 2.72 21.95
C GLY A 161 -14.88 3.27 22.42
N SER A 162 -14.86 4.17 23.41
CA SER A 162 -16.08 4.67 24.06
C SER A 162 -16.98 5.47 23.12
N LEU A 163 -16.42 6.43 22.37
CA LEU A 163 -17.19 7.23 21.41
C LEU A 163 -17.68 6.37 20.24
N GLN A 164 -16.82 5.52 19.67
CA GLN A 164 -17.23 4.60 18.61
C GLN A 164 -18.37 3.68 19.07
N THR A 165 -18.27 3.08 20.26
CA THR A 165 -19.34 2.24 20.83
C THR A 165 -20.63 3.03 21.05
N ALA A 166 -20.53 4.28 21.52
CA ALA A 166 -21.69 5.15 21.69
C ALA A 166 -22.36 5.46 20.35
N ILE A 167 -21.58 5.79 19.31
CA ILE A 167 -22.07 6.04 17.95
C ILE A 167 -22.72 4.78 17.38
N ASP A 168 -22.06 3.61 17.49
CA ASP A 168 -22.58 2.33 17.00
C ASP A 168 -23.91 1.97 17.68
N ASN A 169 -24.01 2.19 19.00
CA ASN A 169 -25.25 2.00 19.74
C ASN A 169 -26.35 2.95 19.25
N ILE A 170 -26.04 4.25 19.08
CA ILE A 170 -27.00 5.23 18.56
C ILE A 170 -27.47 4.80 17.15
N LEU A 171 -26.55 4.45 16.26
CA LEU A 171 -26.87 4.00 14.91
C LEU A 171 -27.74 2.75 14.93
N ALA A 172 -27.40 1.73 15.72
CA ALA A 172 -28.18 0.50 15.81
C ALA A 172 -29.62 0.73 16.33
N HIS A 173 -29.82 1.70 17.24
CA HIS A 173 -31.14 2.07 17.74
C HIS A 173 -31.91 2.94 16.73
N SER A 174 -31.25 3.92 16.12
CA SER A 174 -31.88 4.89 15.22
C SER A 174 -32.16 4.34 13.83
N VAL A 175 -31.30 3.48 13.27
CA VAL A 175 -31.49 2.86 11.94
C VAL A 175 -32.77 2.02 11.90
N LYS A 176 -33.13 1.35 13.00
CA LYS A 176 -34.40 0.62 13.11
C LYS A 176 -35.64 1.53 12.99
N ASN A 177 -35.46 2.82 13.26
CA ASN A 177 -36.52 3.83 13.24
C ASN A 177 -36.48 4.71 11.99
N ILE A 178 -35.56 4.47 11.05
CA ILE A 178 -35.56 5.17 9.77
C ILE A 178 -36.73 4.61 8.95
N PRO A 179 -37.74 5.43 8.60
CA PRO A 179 -38.84 4.97 7.77
C PRO A 179 -38.29 4.57 6.40
N TYR A 180 -38.41 3.29 6.05
CA TYR A 180 -38.16 2.84 4.69
C TYR A 180 -39.15 3.52 3.77
N CYS A 181 -38.68 4.24 2.76
CA CYS A 181 -39.52 4.73 1.68
C CYS A 181 -40.00 3.49 0.87
N ARG A 182 -41.13 2.92 1.26
CA ARG A 182 -41.89 2.02 0.38
C ARG A 182 -42.62 2.95 -0.57
N HIS A 183 -42.07 3.15 -1.78
CA HIS A 183 -42.76 3.42 -3.05
C HIS A 183 -41.81 4.09 -4.05
N CYS A 184 -41.44 3.34 -5.08
CA CYS A 184 -41.57 3.69 -6.51
C CYS A 184 -41.63 2.37 -7.28
#